data_AF-A0A3D4GZR8-F1
#
_entry.id   AF-A0A3D4GZR8-F1
#
_cell.length_a   1.000
_cell.length_b   1.000
_cell.length_c   1.000
_cell.angle_alpha   90.00
_cell.angle_beta   90.00
_cell.angle_gamma   90.00
#
_symmetry.space_group_name_H-M   'P 1'
#
loop_
_entity.id
_entity.type
_entity.pdbx_description
1 polymer ?
#
loop_
_entity_poly.entity_id
_entity_poly.type
_entity_poly.pdbx_seq_one_letter_code
_entity_poly.pdbx_strand_id
1 'polypeptide(L)'
;MPDGQGGWKVAIPEAGFPAGLPRMMTVDISHLAENGLSRLRIRSNMEIFWDQVFVAQVNPDDQPRKSILPPHIATLRPLGYPREYSPDGGNPTLYDYHRLDQGIPFKNLTGNFTQFGDVRELLSDVDDRFVIMARGEEIALEFNSAELPEIPPGWSRTLVLFSDGYCKDMDLYTAYPDGVDPLPFHAMKNYPPGQPAPERARQVQLNSRRIVGH
;
A
#
# COMPACT_ATOMS: atom_id res chain seq x y z
N MET A 1 -6.41 10.88 -23.88
CA MET A 1 -7.02 10.39 -25.14
C MET A 1 -7.14 11.55 -26.14
N PRO A 2 -7.26 11.29 -27.46
CA PRO A 2 -7.53 12.34 -28.43
C PRO A 2 -8.79 13.15 -28.08
N ASP A 3 -8.76 14.46 -28.30
CA ASP A 3 -9.90 15.35 -28.06
C ASP A 3 -10.79 15.58 -29.30
N GLY A 4 -10.41 15.02 -30.45
CA GLY A 4 -11.12 15.21 -31.73
C GLY A 4 -10.72 16.47 -32.51
N GLN A 5 -9.88 17.33 -31.94
CA GLN A 5 -9.40 18.59 -32.54
C GLN A 5 -7.88 18.57 -32.80
N GLY A 6 -7.28 17.38 -32.81
CA GLY A 6 -5.83 17.17 -32.95
C GLY A 6 -5.03 17.28 -31.65
N GLY A 7 -5.69 17.55 -30.52
CA GLY A 7 -5.09 17.63 -29.20
C GLY A 7 -5.37 16.39 -28.33
N TRP A 8 -5.16 16.55 -27.03
CA TRP A 8 -5.26 15.50 -26.03
C TRP A 8 -6.04 15.99 -24.81
N LYS A 9 -7.02 15.21 -24.37
CA LYS A 9 -7.72 15.40 -23.09
C LYS A 9 -7.32 14.34 -22.06
N VAL A 10 -7.30 14.74 -20.78
CA VAL A 10 -7.09 13.82 -19.66
C VAL A 10 -8.30 12.89 -19.57
N ALA A 11 -8.02 11.59 -19.56
CA ALA A 11 -9.04 10.55 -19.43
C ALA A 11 -9.05 9.98 -18.01
N ILE A 12 -7.87 9.71 -17.47
CA ILE A 12 -7.67 9.18 -16.13
C ILE A 12 -6.62 10.09 -15.46
N PRO A 13 -7.02 10.98 -14.54
CA PRO A 13 -6.07 11.71 -13.73
C PRO A 13 -5.41 10.76 -12.72
N GLU A 14 -4.13 10.98 -12.42
CA GLU A 14 -3.45 10.34 -11.28
C GLU A 14 -3.60 8.81 -11.21
N ALA A 15 -3.44 8.13 -12.35
CA ALA A 15 -3.58 6.68 -12.47
C ALA A 15 -2.55 5.85 -11.65
N GLY A 16 -1.68 6.51 -10.88
CA GLY A 16 -0.56 5.91 -10.16
C GLY A 16 0.64 5.59 -11.05
N PHE A 17 1.58 4.85 -10.48
CA PHE A 17 2.78 4.37 -11.15
C PHE A 17 3.23 3.04 -10.51
N PRO A 18 4.00 2.20 -11.22
CA PRO A 18 4.56 0.99 -10.62
C PRO A 18 5.71 1.39 -9.70
N ALA A 19 5.53 1.26 -8.38
CA ALA A 19 6.55 1.66 -7.41
C ALA A 19 7.61 0.56 -7.20
N GLY A 20 8.89 0.95 -7.29
CA GLY A 20 10.03 0.12 -6.89
C GLY A 20 10.60 -0.78 -7.98
N LEU A 21 10.86 -2.05 -7.61
CA LEU A 21 11.39 -3.14 -8.45
C LEU A 21 10.51 -3.39 -9.69
N PRO A 22 10.90 -4.27 -10.64
CA PRO A 22 10.03 -4.62 -11.77
C PRO A 22 8.64 -5.07 -11.29
N ARG A 23 7.63 -4.22 -11.49
CA ARG A 23 6.25 -4.42 -11.05
C ARG A 23 5.29 -4.23 -12.20
N MET A 24 4.27 -5.06 -12.24
CA MET A 24 3.10 -4.86 -13.10
C MET A 24 2.07 -4.03 -12.34
N MET A 25 1.52 -3.02 -12.99
CA MET A 25 0.33 -2.30 -12.52
C MET A 25 -0.80 -2.47 -13.52
N THR A 26 -2.03 -2.26 -13.05
CA THR A 26 -3.21 -2.29 -13.91
C THR A 26 -3.95 -0.96 -13.81
N VAL A 27 -4.52 -0.52 -14.92
CA VAL A 27 -5.34 0.70 -15.00
C VAL A 27 -6.62 0.32 -15.71
N ASP A 28 -7.76 0.52 -15.05
CA ASP A 28 -9.06 0.24 -15.68
C ASP A 28 -9.37 1.31 -16.73
N ILE A 29 -9.35 0.87 -18.00
CA ILE A 29 -9.68 1.70 -19.17
C ILE A 29 -11.02 1.29 -19.81
N SER A 30 -11.80 0.42 -19.16
CA SER A 30 -13.03 -0.16 -19.73
C SER A 30 -14.04 0.92 -20.11
N HIS A 31 -14.21 1.92 -19.23
CA HIS A 31 -15.05 3.10 -19.47
C HIS A 31 -14.63 3.94 -20.69
N LEU A 32 -13.39 3.78 -21.15
CA LEU A 32 -12.90 4.46 -22.34
C LEU A 32 -13.19 3.66 -23.61
N ALA A 33 -13.26 2.33 -23.53
CA ALA A 33 -13.43 1.43 -24.68
C ALA A 33 -14.75 1.69 -25.45
N GLU A 34 -15.79 2.15 -24.75
CA GLU A 34 -17.09 2.54 -25.32
C GLU A 34 -16.96 3.64 -26.39
N ASN A 35 -15.87 4.40 -26.39
CA ASN A 35 -15.62 5.50 -27.33
C ASN A 35 -14.78 5.10 -28.56
N GLY A 36 -14.60 3.80 -28.83
CA GLY A 36 -13.82 3.34 -29.99
C GLY A 36 -12.36 3.79 -29.96
N LEU A 37 -11.75 3.74 -28.77
CA LEU A 37 -10.37 4.19 -28.56
C LEU A 37 -9.38 3.54 -29.52
N SER A 38 -8.64 4.38 -30.24
CA SER A 38 -7.50 3.94 -31.07
C SER A 38 -6.15 4.38 -30.52
N ARG A 39 -6.11 5.40 -29.64
CA ARG A 39 -4.86 5.98 -29.14
C ARG A 39 -4.95 6.40 -27.68
N LEU A 40 -4.00 5.90 -26.90
CA LEU A 40 -3.76 6.32 -25.52
C LEU A 40 -2.38 6.99 -25.44
N ARG A 41 -2.25 7.93 -24.51
CA ARG A 41 -0.98 8.59 -24.19
C ARG A 41 -0.83 8.62 -22.68
N ILE A 42 0.26 8.05 -22.21
CA ILE A 42 0.70 8.15 -20.82
C ILE A 42 1.54 9.42 -20.70
N ARG A 43 1.28 10.24 -19.69
CA ARG A 43 2.07 11.41 -19.34
C ARG A 43 2.36 11.34 -17.85
N SER A 44 3.63 11.43 -17.48
CA SER A 44 4.09 11.43 -16.10
C SER A 44 5.03 12.61 -15.87
N ASN A 45 5.12 13.05 -14.62
CA ASN A 45 6.17 13.94 -14.12
C ASN A 45 7.36 13.16 -13.52
N MET A 46 7.32 11.82 -13.56
CA MET A 46 8.38 10.94 -13.12
C MET A 46 9.13 10.31 -14.30
N GLU A 47 10.36 9.89 -14.04
CA GLU A 47 11.12 9.03 -14.95
C GLU A 47 10.67 7.57 -14.78
N ILE A 48 9.92 7.05 -15.76
CA ILE A 48 9.39 5.69 -15.76
C ILE A 48 9.78 5.01 -17.06
N PHE A 49 10.44 3.86 -16.95
CA PHE A 49 10.76 2.99 -18.08
C PHE A 49 9.72 1.87 -18.16
N TRP A 50 9.12 1.71 -19.34
CA TRP A 50 8.10 0.69 -19.59
C TRP A 50 8.68 -0.37 -20.50
N ASP A 51 8.80 -1.61 -20.00
CA ASP A 51 9.24 -2.73 -20.83
C ASP A 51 8.15 -3.18 -21.79
N GLN A 52 6.93 -3.34 -21.27
CA GLN A 52 5.79 -3.86 -22.02
C GLN A 52 4.48 -3.26 -21.53
N VAL A 53 3.54 -3.05 -22.46
CA VAL A 53 2.17 -2.59 -22.16
C VAL A 53 1.19 -3.49 -22.90
N PHE A 54 0.20 -3.99 -22.17
CA PHE A 54 -0.83 -4.89 -22.70
C PHE A 54 -2.22 -4.29 -22.48
N VAL A 55 -3.13 -4.55 -23.40
CA VAL A 55 -4.56 -4.33 -23.21
C VAL A 55 -5.20 -5.70 -23.04
N ALA A 56 -5.77 -5.93 -21.87
CA ALA A 56 -6.52 -7.15 -21.58
C ALA A 56 -8.01 -6.87 -21.69
N GLN A 57 -8.75 -7.80 -22.28
CA GLN A 57 -10.21 -7.82 -22.16
C GLN A 57 -10.58 -8.52 -20.86
N VAL A 58 -11.49 -7.91 -20.10
CA VAL A 58 -12.09 -8.56 -18.94
C VAL A 58 -13.12 -9.55 -19.45
N ASN A 59 -12.90 -10.85 -19.22
CA ASN A 59 -13.91 -11.86 -19.50
C ASN A 59 -14.97 -11.83 -18.38
N PRO A 60 -16.22 -11.44 -18.66
CA PRO A 60 -17.25 -11.37 -17.63
C PRO A 60 -17.59 -12.73 -17.03
N ASP A 61 -17.30 -13.84 -17.73
CA ASP A 61 -17.56 -15.20 -17.26
C ASP A 61 -16.44 -15.74 -16.34
N ASP A 62 -15.27 -15.09 -16.32
CA ASP A 62 -14.12 -15.46 -15.50
C ASP A 62 -14.09 -14.64 -14.20
N GLN A 63 -15.16 -14.73 -13.40
CA GLN A 63 -15.22 -14.03 -12.12
C GLN A 63 -14.63 -14.89 -11.00
N PRO A 64 -13.52 -14.46 -10.38
CA PRO A 64 -12.98 -15.19 -9.24
C PRO A 64 -13.96 -15.12 -8.07
N ARG A 65 -14.14 -16.26 -7.38
CA ARG A 65 -14.85 -16.29 -6.11
C ARG A 65 -13.98 -15.63 -5.04
N LYS A 66 -14.47 -14.53 -4.48
CA LYS A 66 -13.78 -13.77 -3.44
C LYS A 66 -14.28 -14.18 -2.06
N SER A 67 -13.34 -14.46 -1.16
CA SER A 67 -13.57 -14.64 0.28
C SER A 67 -12.63 -13.71 1.02
N ILE A 68 -13.16 -12.86 1.91
CA ILE A 68 -12.38 -11.95 2.73
C ILE A 68 -12.25 -12.58 4.10
N LEU A 69 -11.01 -12.75 4.58
CA LEU A 69 -10.73 -13.17 5.94
C LEU A 69 -10.22 -11.96 6.72
N PRO A 70 -10.88 -11.56 7.83
CA PRO A 70 -10.26 -10.65 8.78
C PRO A 70 -9.07 -11.37 9.44
N PRO A 71 -8.05 -10.63 9.90
CA PRO A 71 -6.95 -11.23 10.65
C PRO A 71 -7.47 -11.83 11.97
N HIS A 72 -7.22 -13.12 12.18
CA HIS A 72 -7.51 -13.80 13.44
C HIS A 72 -6.58 -13.31 14.56
N ILE A 73 -5.31 -13.08 14.21
CA ILE A 73 -4.29 -12.45 15.03
C ILE A 73 -3.72 -11.26 14.24
N ALA A 74 -3.55 -10.12 14.91
CA ALA A 74 -2.76 -9.00 14.41
C ALA A 74 -1.96 -8.39 15.56
N THR A 75 -0.65 -8.63 15.59
CA THR A 75 0.21 -8.17 16.68
C THR A 75 1.27 -7.20 16.16
N LEU A 76 1.18 -5.94 16.58
CA LEU A 76 2.24 -4.96 16.37
C LEU A 76 3.41 -5.29 17.32
N ARG A 77 4.61 -5.49 16.77
CA ARG A 77 5.81 -5.81 17.56
C ARG A 77 7.11 -5.30 16.92
N PRO A 78 8.19 -5.18 17.68
CA PRO A 78 9.53 -5.02 17.11
C PRO A 78 9.91 -6.28 16.32
N LEU A 79 10.61 -6.09 15.20
CA LEU A 79 11.21 -7.16 14.42
C LEU A 79 12.70 -6.91 14.21
N GLY A 80 13.04 -5.73 13.69
CA GLY A 80 14.33 -5.44 13.05
C GLY A 80 14.18 -5.45 11.53
N TYR A 81 15.26 -5.74 10.81
CA TYR A 81 15.30 -5.67 9.35
C TYR A 81 15.63 -7.04 8.77
N PRO A 82 14.67 -7.74 8.14
CA PRO A 82 14.98 -8.94 7.37
C PRO A 82 16.08 -8.69 6.36
N ARG A 83 17.06 -9.60 6.32
CA ARG A 83 18.20 -9.46 5.42
C ARG A 83 17.79 -9.80 3.99
N GLU A 84 18.21 -8.97 3.05
CA GLU A 84 18.06 -9.27 1.63
C GLU A 84 18.94 -10.45 1.21
N TYR A 85 18.39 -11.30 0.34
CA TYR A 85 19.12 -12.39 -0.30
C TYR A 85 18.56 -12.66 -1.68
N SER A 86 19.37 -13.27 -2.55
CA SER A 86 18.91 -13.73 -3.85
C SER A 86 19.26 -15.22 -3.99
N PRO A 87 18.27 -16.13 -4.08
CA PRO A 87 18.52 -17.56 -4.22
C PRO A 87 19.34 -17.89 -5.47
N ASP A 88 19.15 -17.13 -6.55
CA ASP A 88 19.74 -17.34 -7.87
C ASP A 88 20.80 -16.28 -8.24
N GLY A 89 21.05 -15.30 -7.36
CA GLY A 89 21.95 -14.17 -7.60
C GLY A 89 21.36 -13.07 -8.49
N GLY A 90 20.11 -13.22 -8.94
CA GLY A 90 19.37 -12.22 -9.71
C GLY A 90 18.68 -11.16 -8.86
N ASN A 91 18.18 -10.13 -9.52
CA ASN A 91 17.24 -9.16 -8.94
C ASN A 91 15.81 -9.49 -9.39
N PRO A 92 14.78 -9.13 -8.60
CA PRO A 92 14.87 -8.51 -7.28
C PRO A 92 15.32 -9.49 -6.18
N THR A 93 15.95 -8.95 -5.14
CA THR A 93 16.23 -9.71 -3.91
C THR A 93 14.92 -10.07 -3.18
N LEU A 94 14.97 -11.16 -2.43
CA LEU A 94 13.99 -11.58 -1.44
C LEU A 94 14.47 -11.18 -0.04
N TYR A 95 13.59 -11.31 0.96
CA TYR A 95 13.91 -11.05 2.36
C TYR A 95 13.85 -12.33 3.19
N ASP A 96 14.91 -12.63 3.95
CA ASP A 96 14.97 -13.77 4.86
C ASP A 96 14.48 -13.36 6.25
N TYR A 97 13.24 -13.75 6.56
CA TYR A 97 12.57 -13.43 7.82
C TYR A 97 13.24 -14.06 9.05
N HIS A 98 14.08 -15.08 8.86
CA HIS A 98 14.82 -15.73 9.95
C HIS A 98 16.19 -15.10 10.19
N ARG A 99 16.62 -14.14 9.35
CA ARG A 99 17.90 -13.43 9.47
C ARG A 99 17.65 -11.94 9.59
N LEU A 100 17.65 -11.46 10.82
CA LEU A 100 17.32 -10.08 11.13
C LEU A 100 18.60 -9.28 11.44
N ASP A 101 18.79 -8.19 10.70
CA ASP A 101 19.76 -7.16 11.04
C ASP A 101 19.13 -6.19 12.04
N GLN A 102 19.80 -5.96 13.17
CA GLN A 102 19.32 -5.06 14.24
C GLN A 102 20.07 -3.72 14.26
N GLY A 103 21.18 -3.62 13.53
CA GLY A 103 22.11 -2.50 13.59
C GLY A 103 21.92 -1.41 12.54
N ILE A 104 20.82 -1.44 11.76
CA ILE A 104 20.63 -0.45 10.69
C ILE A 104 20.26 0.91 11.31
N PRO A 105 21.05 1.98 11.09
CA PRO A 105 20.88 3.26 11.76
C PRO A 105 19.83 4.15 11.06
N PHE A 106 18.67 3.58 10.71
CA PHE A 106 17.56 4.39 10.20
C PHE A 106 17.07 5.36 11.29
N LYS A 107 16.67 6.57 10.88
CA LYS A 107 16.11 7.56 11.79
C LYS A 107 14.66 7.20 12.12
N ASN A 108 14.18 7.71 13.25
CA ASN A 108 12.75 7.69 13.58
C ASN A 108 12.18 9.09 13.43
N LEU A 109 10.96 9.16 12.91
CA LEU A 109 10.11 10.34 13.04
C LEU A 109 9.77 10.54 14.53
N THR A 110 9.76 11.79 14.98
CA THR A 110 9.29 12.12 16.32
C THR A 110 7.76 12.13 16.37
N GLY A 111 7.16 11.69 17.47
CA GLY A 111 5.70 11.72 17.62
C GLY A 111 5.12 10.52 18.33
N ASN A 112 3.83 10.32 18.08
CA ASN A 112 3.00 9.33 18.73
C ASN A 112 2.80 8.13 17.81
N PHE A 113 3.19 6.95 18.30
CA PHE A 113 3.07 5.68 17.61
C PHE A 113 2.10 4.77 18.35
N THR A 114 1.55 3.78 17.64
CA THR A 114 0.67 2.78 18.24
C THR A 114 1.43 1.93 19.26
N GLN A 115 0.76 1.57 20.36
CA GLN A 115 1.30 0.64 21.35
C GLN A 115 1.50 -0.75 20.75
N PHE A 116 2.55 -1.45 21.18
CA PHE A 116 2.75 -2.85 20.84
C PHE A 116 1.64 -3.73 21.42
N GLY A 117 1.35 -4.83 20.73
CA GLY A 117 0.32 -5.80 21.12
C GLY A 117 -0.76 -5.96 20.05
N ASP A 118 -1.95 -6.36 20.49
CA ASP A 118 -3.10 -6.60 19.62
C ASP A 118 -3.59 -5.29 18.97
N VAL A 119 -3.59 -5.26 17.64
CA VAL A 119 -4.05 -4.11 16.84
C VAL A 119 -5.23 -4.45 15.94
N ARG A 120 -5.91 -5.59 16.17
CA ARG A 120 -7.06 -6.02 15.35
C ARG A 120 -8.16 -4.97 15.26
N GLU A 121 -8.42 -4.24 16.35
CA GLU A 121 -9.41 -3.15 16.36
C GLU A 121 -9.09 -2.05 15.35
N LEU A 122 -7.80 -1.80 15.07
CA LEU A 122 -7.35 -0.78 14.12
C LEU A 122 -7.32 -1.30 12.68
N LEU A 123 -7.45 -2.60 12.47
CA LEU A 123 -7.43 -3.25 11.16
C LEU A 123 -8.81 -3.79 10.75
N SER A 124 -9.86 -3.51 11.53
CA SER A 124 -11.22 -3.99 11.24
C SER A 124 -11.83 -3.31 10.03
N ASP A 125 -11.47 -2.05 9.79
CA ASP A 125 -12.09 -1.17 8.80
C ASP A 125 -11.07 -0.20 8.20
N VAL A 126 -11.36 0.28 6.98
CA VAL A 126 -10.64 1.38 6.34
C VAL A 126 -11.34 2.69 6.71
N ASP A 127 -10.94 3.31 7.82
CA ASP A 127 -11.68 4.42 8.43
C ASP A 127 -10.80 5.57 8.96
N ASP A 128 -9.62 5.78 8.35
CA ASP A 128 -8.64 6.80 8.74
C ASP A 128 -8.04 6.63 10.15
N ARG A 129 -8.25 5.46 10.77
CA ARG A 129 -7.50 5.01 11.95
C ARG A 129 -6.35 4.12 11.50
N PHE A 130 -5.12 4.47 11.86
CA PHE A 130 -3.92 3.76 11.41
C PHE A 130 -3.22 3.02 12.54
N VAL A 131 -2.58 1.91 12.21
CA VAL A 131 -1.46 1.41 13.00
C VAL A 131 -0.22 2.22 12.61
N ILE A 132 0.24 3.09 13.50
CA ILE A 132 1.41 3.94 13.27
C ILE A 132 2.65 3.18 13.73
N MET A 133 3.42 2.71 12.75
CA MET A 133 4.63 1.92 12.96
C MET A 133 5.88 2.79 12.84
N ALA A 134 6.87 2.50 13.67
CA ALA A 134 8.22 3.03 13.53
C ALA A 134 9.07 2.08 12.67
N ARG A 135 10.32 2.48 12.42
CA ARG A 135 11.28 1.65 11.69
C ARG A 135 11.48 0.29 12.36
N GLY A 136 11.64 -0.77 11.56
CA GLY A 136 11.96 -2.11 12.07
C GLY A 136 10.85 -2.74 12.91
N GLU A 137 9.62 -2.25 12.78
CA GLU A 137 8.43 -2.83 13.39
C GLU A 137 7.60 -3.55 12.32
N GLU A 138 6.75 -4.45 12.77
CA GLU A 138 5.84 -5.20 11.90
C GLU A 138 4.49 -5.40 12.57
N ILE A 139 3.49 -5.73 11.75
CA ILE A 139 2.26 -6.36 12.21
C ILE A 139 2.33 -7.83 11.81
N ALA A 140 2.50 -8.71 12.79
CA ALA A 140 2.41 -10.16 12.57
C ALA A 140 0.93 -10.56 12.44
N LEU A 141 0.55 -11.10 11.29
CA LEU A 141 -0.82 -11.46 10.94
C LEU A 141 -0.98 -12.98 10.85
N GLU A 142 -2.06 -13.51 11.41
CA GLU A 142 -2.51 -14.88 11.17
C GLU A 142 -3.98 -14.90 10.75
N PHE A 143 -4.32 -15.80 9.83
CA PHE A 143 -5.66 -15.92 9.27
C PHE A 143 -6.20 -17.33 9.51
N ASN A 144 -7.46 -17.45 9.92
CA ASN A 144 -8.09 -18.73 10.15
C ASN A 144 -8.54 -19.37 8.83
N SER A 145 -7.71 -20.26 8.28
CA SER A 145 -8.01 -20.94 7.01
C SER A 145 -9.26 -21.83 7.04
N ALA A 146 -9.71 -22.26 8.23
CA ALA A 146 -10.92 -23.08 8.37
C ALA A 146 -12.21 -22.33 8.04
N GLU A 147 -12.17 -20.99 7.97
CA GLU A 147 -13.31 -20.16 7.56
C GLU A 147 -13.45 -20.07 6.02
N LEU A 148 -12.48 -20.58 5.26
CA LEU A 148 -12.55 -20.59 3.81
C LEU A 148 -13.42 -21.75 3.31
N PRO A 149 -14.20 -21.54 2.23
CA PRO A 149 -14.93 -22.62 1.59
C PRO A 149 -13.97 -23.68 1.02
N GLU A 150 -14.46 -24.91 0.83
CA GLU A 150 -13.69 -25.91 0.07
C GLU A 150 -13.48 -25.46 -1.38
N ILE A 151 -12.36 -25.88 -1.96
CA ILE A 151 -12.02 -25.56 -3.35
C ILE A 151 -12.74 -26.57 -4.26
N PRO A 152 -13.61 -26.12 -5.20
CA PRO A 152 -14.26 -27.03 -6.13
C PRO A 152 -13.25 -27.80 -7.01
N PRO A 153 -13.58 -29.00 -7.50
CA PRO A 153 -12.73 -29.72 -8.43
C PRO A 153 -12.32 -28.87 -9.63
N GLY A 154 -11.01 -28.86 -9.95
CA GLY A 154 -10.45 -28.09 -11.06
C GLY A 154 -10.16 -26.60 -10.76
N TRP A 155 -10.45 -26.13 -9.55
CA TRP A 155 -10.14 -24.76 -9.13
C TRP A 155 -8.80 -24.69 -8.39
N SER A 156 -8.16 -23.53 -8.47
CA SER A 156 -7.01 -23.17 -7.62
C SER A 156 -7.39 -21.99 -6.70
N ARG A 157 -6.57 -21.77 -5.66
CA ARG A 157 -6.74 -20.65 -4.75
C ARG A 157 -5.49 -19.78 -4.78
N THR A 158 -5.70 -18.48 -4.97
CA THR A 158 -4.69 -17.44 -4.81
C THR A 158 -4.98 -16.67 -3.53
N LEU A 159 -3.94 -16.39 -2.75
CA LEU A 159 -4.03 -15.54 -1.57
C LEU A 159 -3.54 -14.14 -1.94
N VAL A 160 -4.31 -13.13 -1.56
CA VAL A 160 -3.96 -11.72 -1.76
C VAL A 160 -4.00 -11.03 -0.40
N LEU A 161 -2.88 -10.43 -0.01
CA LEU A 161 -2.86 -9.51 1.12
C LEU A 161 -3.29 -8.14 0.61
N PHE A 162 -4.42 -7.64 1.12
CA PHE A 162 -4.87 -6.28 0.88
C PHE A 162 -4.41 -5.41 2.05
N SER A 163 -3.68 -4.34 1.74
CA SER A 163 -3.24 -3.34 2.72
C SER A 163 -3.71 -1.97 2.26
N ASP A 164 -4.30 -1.22 3.19
CA ASP A 164 -4.68 0.17 3.02
C ASP A 164 -3.87 1.01 4.00
N GLY A 165 -3.21 2.07 3.52
CA GLY A 165 -2.38 2.90 4.36
C GLY A 165 -1.49 3.87 3.62
N TYR A 166 -0.72 4.62 4.41
CA TYR A 166 0.19 5.66 3.93
C TYR A 166 1.62 5.34 4.32
N CYS A 167 2.57 5.72 3.46
CA CYS A 167 3.99 5.72 3.78
C CYS A 167 4.46 7.17 3.91
N LYS A 168 5.23 7.46 4.96
CA LYS A 168 5.89 8.75 5.16
C LYS A 168 7.37 8.49 5.40
N ASP A 169 8.21 9.07 4.55
CA ASP A 169 9.66 9.01 4.67
C ASP A 169 10.22 10.31 5.28
N MET A 170 11.54 10.45 5.23
CA MET A 170 12.28 11.62 5.72
C MET A 170 13.10 12.28 4.59
N ASP A 171 12.64 12.17 3.34
CA ASP A 171 13.35 12.75 2.19
C ASP A 171 13.29 14.29 2.19
N LEU A 172 14.25 14.92 1.49
CA LEU A 172 14.39 16.38 1.42
C LEU A 172 13.13 17.11 0.90
N TYR A 173 12.31 16.41 0.12
CA TYR A 173 11.08 16.96 -0.48
C TYR A 173 9.81 16.49 0.24
N THR A 174 9.95 15.73 1.32
CA THR A 174 8.81 15.25 2.10
C THR A 174 8.34 16.33 3.06
N ALA A 175 7.04 16.62 3.03
CA ALA A 175 6.45 17.59 3.93
C ALA A 175 6.41 17.03 5.37
N TYR A 176 6.89 17.83 6.33
CA TYR A 176 7.01 17.46 7.75
C TYR A 176 7.85 16.18 7.97
N PRO A 177 9.10 16.12 7.47
CA PRO A 177 9.90 14.88 7.42
C PRO A 177 10.49 14.51 8.78
N ASP A 178 10.32 15.34 9.82
CA ASP A 178 10.91 15.11 11.14
C ASP A 178 9.90 14.57 12.17
N GLY A 179 8.62 14.49 11.81
CA GLY A 179 7.54 14.12 12.70
C GLY A 179 6.49 13.21 12.09
N VAL A 180 5.76 12.47 12.92
CA VAL A 180 4.61 11.65 12.49
C VAL A 180 3.51 12.56 11.94
N ASP A 181 3.17 13.62 12.67
CA ASP A 181 2.13 14.56 12.27
C ASP A 181 2.53 15.49 11.10
N PRO A 182 1.56 16.03 10.35
CA PRO A 182 0.13 15.70 10.41
C PRO A 182 -0.17 14.32 9.82
N LEU A 183 -1.16 13.61 10.38
CA LEU A 183 -1.63 12.35 9.78
C LEU A 183 -2.47 12.60 8.51
N PRO A 184 -2.29 11.77 7.48
CA PRO A 184 -3.14 11.79 6.29
C PRO A 184 -4.53 11.21 6.58
N PHE A 185 -5.47 11.43 5.67
CA PHE A 185 -6.78 10.77 5.65
C PHE A 185 -7.33 10.70 4.23
N HIS A 186 -8.17 9.72 3.92
CA HIS A 186 -8.60 9.41 2.56
C HIS A 186 -9.29 10.56 1.83
N ALA A 187 -10.10 11.34 2.55
CA ALA A 187 -10.82 12.48 1.98
C ALA A 187 -9.94 13.74 1.78
N MET A 188 -8.66 13.70 2.13
CA MET A 188 -7.77 14.86 1.96
C MET A 188 -7.52 15.11 0.47
N LYS A 189 -7.54 16.38 0.05
CA LYS A 189 -7.25 16.74 -1.34
C LYS A 189 -5.76 16.74 -1.66
N ASN A 190 -4.95 17.12 -0.68
CA ASN A 190 -3.50 17.20 -0.76
C ASN A 190 -2.92 16.91 0.62
N TYR A 191 -1.70 16.41 0.64
CA TYR A 191 -0.87 16.36 1.84
C TYR A 191 0.11 17.53 1.83
N PRO A 192 0.31 18.26 2.95
CA PRO A 192 -0.37 18.10 4.23
C PRO A 192 -1.87 18.44 4.14
N PRO A 193 -2.72 17.82 4.97
CA PRO A 193 -4.14 18.14 4.97
C PRO A 193 -4.39 19.60 5.39
N GLY A 194 -5.16 20.34 4.60
CA GLY A 194 -5.55 21.72 4.91
C GLY A 194 -6.65 21.84 5.98
N GLN A 195 -7.23 20.73 6.41
CA GLN A 195 -8.25 20.65 7.46
C GLN A 195 -7.91 19.49 8.40
N PRO A 196 -8.32 19.55 9.68
CA PRO A 196 -8.12 18.44 10.59
C PRO A 196 -8.80 17.17 10.07
N ALA A 197 -8.17 16.02 10.33
CA ALA A 197 -8.82 14.74 10.10
C ALA A 197 -10.14 14.64 10.89
N PRO A 198 -11.11 13.81 10.40
CA PRO A 198 -12.34 13.52 11.12
C PRO A 198 -12.09 13.12 12.57
N GLU A 199 -13.04 13.38 13.48
CA GLU A 199 -12.85 13.13 14.92
C GLU A 199 -12.50 11.67 15.24
N ARG A 200 -13.05 10.71 14.48
CA ARG A 200 -12.72 9.27 14.61
C ARG A 200 -11.26 8.94 14.28
N ALA A 201 -10.60 9.73 13.42
CA ALA A 201 -9.19 9.56 13.09
C ALA A 201 -8.25 10.04 14.21
N ARG A 202 -8.77 10.73 15.23
CA ARG A 202 -7.97 11.22 16.37
C ARG A 202 -7.75 10.10 17.40
N GLN A 203 -6.93 9.11 17.04
CA GLN A 203 -6.60 7.92 17.83
C GLN A 203 -5.70 8.19 19.06
N VAL A 204 -5.93 9.27 19.80
CA VAL A 204 -5.00 9.75 20.85
C VAL A 204 -4.75 8.69 21.94
N GLN A 205 -5.71 7.80 22.23
CA GLN A 205 -5.56 6.79 23.28
C GLN A 205 -4.69 5.59 22.88
N LEU A 206 -4.76 5.14 21.63
CA LEU A 206 -4.00 3.97 21.14
C LEU A 206 -2.57 4.34 20.69
N ASN A 207 -2.36 5.61 20.34
CA ASN A 207 -1.06 6.13 19.92
C ASN A 207 -0.29 6.75 21.10
N SER A 208 -0.09 5.97 22.17
CA SER A 208 0.55 6.46 23.40
C SER A 208 2.05 6.13 23.50
N ARG A 209 2.61 5.40 22.53
CA ARG A 209 4.06 5.15 22.47
C ARG A 209 4.74 6.36 21.83
N ARG A 210 5.34 7.20 22.66
CA ARG A 210 5.99 8.43 22.19
C ARG A 210 7.46 8.18 21.86
N ILE A 211 7.84 8.43 20.61
CA ILE A 211 9.25 8.54 20.22
C ILE A 211 9.61 10.02 20.26
N VAL A 212 10.50 10.35 21.18
CA VAL A 212 11.16 11.66 21.25
C VAL A 212 12.53 11.54 20.60
N GLY A 213 12.97 12.61 19.94
CA GLY A 213 14.14 12.57 19.05
C GLY A 213 15.45 12.09 19.70
N HIS A 214 16.40 11.77 18.82
CA HIS A 214 17.80 12.11 19.00
C HIS A 214 18.20 13.03 17.85
#